data_AF-A0A8C6R326-F1
#
_entry.id   AF-A0A8C6R326-F1
#
_cell.length_a   1.000
_cell.length_b   1.000
_cell.length_c   1.000
_cell.angle_alpha   90.00
_cell.angle_beta   90.00
_cell.angle_gamma   90.00
#
_symmetry.space_group_name_H-M   'P 1'
#
loop_
_entity.id
_entity.type
_entity.pdbx_description
1 polymer ?
#
loop_
_entity_poly.entity_id
_entity_poly.type
_entity_poly.pdbx_seq_one_letter_code
_entity_poly.pdbx_strand_id
1 'polypeptide(L)'
;MTDSLDEFIEEQKAKLAKDKAELESDPPYMEMKGKASEKLSENSKLLISMAKENIPPNSQQTKGSLGIDYGLSLPLGEDYERKKHKLKEELRQDYRRYLTQ
;
A
#
# COMPACT_ATOMS: atom_id res chain seq x y z
N MET A 1 14.32 -8.39 51.85
CA MET A 1 13.35 -7.51 51.14
C MET A 1 13.71 -7.31 49.67
N THR A 2 14.95 -7.60 49.25
CA THR A 2 15.39 -7.63 47.84
C THR A 2 14.85 -8.84 47.07
N ASP A 3 14.73 -9.98 47.76
CA ASP A 3 14.40 -11.26 47.13
C ASP A 3 12.97 -11.30 46.56
N SER A 4 12.04 -10.53 47.12
CA SER A 4 10.67 -10.40 46.58
C SER A 4 10.62 -9.53 45.32
N LEU A 5 11.57 -8.60 45.16
CA LEU A 5 11.64 -7.76 43.97
C LEU A 5 12.25 -8.54 42.81
N ASP A 6 13.29 -9.33 43.08
CA ASP A 6 13.90 -10.20 42.07
C ASP A 6 12.94 -11.31 41.61
N GLU A 7 12.18 -11.91 42.53
CA GLU A 7 11.14 -12.89 42.21
C GLU A 7 10.04 -12.28 41.31
N PHE A 8 9.62 -11.05 41.59
CA PHE A 8 8.66 -10.33 40.75
C PHE A 8 9.22 -10.03 39.35
N ILE A 9 10.48 -9.62 39.25
CA ILE A 9 11.11 -9.33 37.96
C ILE A 9 11.25 -10.61 37.12
N GLU A 10 11.64 -11.73 37.74
CA GLU A 10 11.68 -13.05 37.11
C GLU A 10 10.29 -13.49 36.60
N GLU A 11 9.25 -13.34 37.42
CA GLU A 11 7.88 -13.70 37.05
C GLU A 11 7.38 -12.87 35.86
N GLN A 12 7.63 -11.56 35.87
CA GLN A 12 7.23 -10.66 34.79
C GLN A 12 7.99 -10.93 33.49
N LYS A 13 9.29 -11.25 33.58
CA LYS A 13 10.07 -11.70 32.42
C LYS A 13 9.53 -13.02 31.86
N ALA A 14 9.17 -13.97 32.72
CA ALA A 14 8.62 -15.25 32.31
C ALA A 14 7.25 -15.10 31.62
N LYS A 15 6.37 -14.22 32.11
CA LYS A 15 5.10 -13.88 31.43
C LYS A 15 5.33 -13.26 30.06
N LEU A 16 6.21 -12.25 29.99
CA LEU A 16 6.50 -11.55 28.73
C LEU A 16 7.13 -12.49 27.68
N ALA A 17 7.96 -13.43 28.10
CA ALA A 17 8.52 -14.45 27.22
C ALA A 17 7.45 -15.38 26.64
N LYS A 18 6.45 -15.78 27.44
CA LYS A 18 5.32 -16.61 26.99
C LYS A 18 4.44 -15.87 25.99
N ASP A 19 4.03 -14.65 26.33
CA ASP A 19 3.17 -13.82 25.46
C ASP A 19 3.85 -13.56 24.11
N LYS A 20 5.17 -13.34 24.11
CA LYS A 20 5.95 -13.13 22.89
C LYS A 20 6.05 -14.41 22.04
N ALA A 21 6.18 -15.58 22.66
CA ALA A 21 6.22 -16.86 21.96
C ALA A 21 4.86 -17.21 21.34
N GLU A 22 3.74 -16.89 22.02
CA GLU A 22 2.40 -17.04 21.45
C GLU A 22 2.19 -16.11 20.25
N LEU A 23 2.63 -14.86 20.34
CA LEU A 23 2.54 -13.88 19.26
C LEU A 23 3.41 -14.24 18.04
N GLU A 24 4.57 -14.87 18.25
CA GLU A 24 5.46 -15.34 17.19
C GLU A 24 4.99 -16.65 16.55
N SER A 25 4.30 -17.49 17.33
CA SER A 25 3.70 -18.73 16.83
C SER A 25 2.52 -18.48 15.90
N ASP A 26 1.80 -17.36 16.08
CA ASP A 26 0.65 -17.05 15.24
C ASP A 26 1.11 -16.47 13.91
N PRO A 27 0.80 -17.11 12.77
CA PRO A 27 1.18 -16.61 11.46
C PRO A 27 0.58 -15.22 11.24
N PRO A 28 1.34 -14.25 10.70
CA PRO A 28 0.77 -12.95 10.38
C PRO A 28 -0.38 -13.13 9.39
N TYR A 29 -1.55 -12.59 9.73
CA TYR A 29 -2.75 -12.61 8.87
C TYR A 29 -2.45 -12.05 7.46
N MET A 30 -1.48 -11.14 7.35
CA MET A 30 -1.00 -10.65 6.07
C MET A 30 0.46 -10.17 6.17
N GLU A 31 1.36 -10.73 5.37
CA GLU A 31 2.73 -10.20 5.25
C GLU A 31 2.73 -8.93 4.40
N MET A 32 3.10 -7.80 5.00
CA MET A 32 3.49 -6.62 4.21
C MET A 32 4.87 -6.89 3.61
N LYS A 33 4.97 -6.98 2.29
CA LYS A 33 6.25 -6.97 1.58
C LYS A 33 6.92 -5.60 1.77
N GLY A 34 7.57 -5.40 2.91
CA GLY A 34 8.44 -4.28 3.15
C GLY A 34 9.64 -4.44 2.22
N LYS A 35 9.65 -3.70 1.11
CA LYS A 35 10.88 -3.55 0.33
C LYS A 35 11.84 -2.73 1.18
N ALA A 36 12.63 -3.42 1.99
CA ALA A 36 13.73 -2.83 2.71
C ALA A 36 14.60 -2.09 1.69
N SER A 37 14.72 -0.77 1.84
CA SER A 37 15.58 0.07 1.02
C SER A 37 15.24 0.08 -0.49
N GLU A 38 13.97 0.27 -0.87
CA GLU A 38 13.73 0.91 -2.17
C GLU A 38 14.26 2.35 -2.02
N LYS A 39 15.48 2.61 -2.53
CA LYS A 39 16.07 3.95 -2.56
C LYS A 39 15.04 4.85 -3.23
N LEU A 40 14.26 5.54 -2.41
CA LEU A 40 13.20 6.44 -2.85
C LEU A 40 13.84 7.37 -3.87
N SER A 41 13.47 7.17 -5.14
CA SER A 41 13.84 8.04 -6.25
C SER A 41 13.58 9.48 -5.83
N GLU A 42 14.41 10.44 -6.25
CA GLU A 42 14.29 11.84 -5.82
C GLU A 42 12.85 12.37 -5.98
N ASN A 43 12.13 11.90 -7.01
CA ASN A 43 10.71 12.16 -7.21
C ASN A 43 9.82 11.70 -6.04
N SER A 44 10.04 10.49 -5.51
CA SER A 44 9.28 9.99 -4.37
C SER A 44 9.61 10.72 -3.06
N LYS A 45 10.85 11.19 -2.89
CA LYS A 45 11.20 12.09 -1.77
C LYS A 45 10.46 13.41 -1.88
N LEU A 46 10.38 13.97 -3.10
CA LEU A 46 9.70 15.23 -3.39
C LEU A 46 8.18 15.13 -3.14
N LEU A 47 7.53 14.04 -3.56
CA LEU A 47 6.11 13.79 -3.24
C LEU A 47 5.86 13.66 -1.74
N ILE A 48 6.74 12.97 -1.01
CA ILE A 48 6.60 12.79 0.45
C ILE A 48 6.79 14.14 1.18
N SER A 49 7.71 15.00 0.72
CA SER A 49 7.85 16.35 1.28
C SER A 49 6.61 17.20 1.05
N MET A 50 6.01 17.13 -0.15
CA MET A 50 4.76 17.85 -0.44
C MET A 50 3.59 17.36 0.42
N ALA A 51 3.50 16.05 0.69
CA ALA A 51 2.43 15.47 1.49
C ALA A 51 2.55 15.80 3.00
N LYS A 52 3.74 16.18 3.47
CA LYS A 52 4.00 16.53 4.87
C LYS A 52 3.94 18.04 5.14
N GLU A 53 3.77 18.86 4.11
CA GLU A 53 3.68 20.31 4.21
C GLU A 53 2.21 20.75 4.33
N ASN A 54 1.87 21.51 5.38
CA ASN A 54 0.53 22.07 5.58
C ASN A 54 0.32 23.36 4.77
N ILE A 55 1.00 23.51 3.62
CA ILE A 55 0.85 24.66 2.74
C ILE A 55 0.19 24.12 1.46
N PRO A 56 -0.99 24.64 1.05
CA PRO A 56 -1.62 24.19 -0.18
C PRO A 56 -0.66 24.44 -1.36
N PRO A 57 -0.45 23.46 -2.25
CA PRO A 57 0.48 23.61 -3.37
C PRO A 57 -0.02 24.77 -4.24
N ASN A 58 0.67 25.91 -4.14
CA ASN A 58 0.32 27.12 -4.83
C ASN A 58 0.48 26.91 -6.34
N SER A 59 -0.66 26.86 -7.04
CA SER A 59 -0.87 27.14 -8.47
C SER A 59 0.33 26.94 -9.42
N GLN A 60 1.01 25.80 -9.38
CA GLN A 60 1.85 25.41 -10.51
C GLN A 60 0.91 24.93 -11.61
N GLN A 61 0.59 25.89 -12.47
CA GLN A 61 0.12 25.66 -13.82
C GLN A 61 1.07 24.68 -14.52
N THR A 62 0.80 23.39 -14.43
CA THR A 62 1.16 22.45 -15.49
C THR A 62 0.13 22.64 -16.60
N LYS A 63 0.25 23.78 -17.29
CA LYS A 63 -0.33 23.97 -18.61
C LYS A 63 0.35 22.96 -19.54
N GLY A 64 -0.43 22.01 -20.02
CA GLY A 64 -0.10 21.19 -21.18
C GLY A 64 0.47 19.82 -20.83
N SER A 65 -0.15 18.78 -21.40
CA SER A 65 0.40 17.44 -21.58
C SER A 65 0.35 16.47 -20.41
N LEU A 66 -0.86 16.05 -20.02
CA LEU A 66 -1.29 14.65 -19.96
C LEU A 66 -2.74 14.71 -19.47
N GLY A 67 -3.73 14.55 -20.35
CA GLY A 67 -4.20 13.19 -20.53
C GLY A 67 -4.67 12.67 -19.18
N ILE A 68 -5.80 13.20 -18.72
CA ILE A 68 -6.67 12.53 -17.75
C ILE A 68 -6.69 11.05 -18.20
N ASP A 69 -6.47 10.12 -17.27
CA ASP A 69 -6.86 8.69 -17.32
C ASP A 69 -5.77 7.66 -16.92
N TYR A 70 -4.47 7.98 -16.86
CA TYR A 70 -3.43 6.91 -16.74
C TYR A 70 -2.39 7.04 -15.61
N GLY A 71 -2.54 8.02 -14.70
CA GLY A 71 -1.48 8.35 -13.73
C GLY A 71 -1.61 7.82 -12.30
N LEU A 72 -2.75 7.23 -11.90
CA LEU A 72 -3.05 6.93 -10.49
C LEU A 72 -3.44 5.47 -10.19
N SER A 73 -3.54 4.58 -11.19
CA SER A 73 -3.72 3.16 -10.92
C SER A 73 -2.38 2.53 -10.57
N LEU A 74 -2.31 1.83 -9.43
CA LEU A 74 -1.26 0.86 -9.14
C LEU A 74 -1.04 0.00 -10.41
N PRO A 75 0.21 -0.30 -10.83
CA PRO A 75 0.44 -1.17 -11.99
C PRO A 75 -0.08 -2.57 -11.64
N LEU A 76 -1.34 -2.84 -11.94
CA LEU A 76 -2.04 -4.11 -11.67
C LEU A 76 -1.53 -5.27 -12.57
N GLY A 77 -0.37 -5.07 -13.20
CA GLY A 77 0.28 -6.00 -14.11
C GLY A 77 -0.31 -5.98 -15.52
N GLU A 78 0.43 -6.60 -16.43
CA GLU A 78 0.05 -6.74 -17.85
C GLU A 78 -1.26 -7.55 -18.01
N ASP A 79 -1.51 -8.50 -17.11
CA ASP A 79 -2.73 -9.31 -17.08
C ASP A 79 -3.98 -8.48 -16.84
N TYR A 80 -3.90 -7.44 -16.01
CA TYR A 80 -5.02 -6.57 -15.74
C TYR A 80 -5.36 -5.69 -16.95
N GLU A 81 -4.35 -5.09 -17.59
CA GLU A 81 -4.59 -4.30 -18.80
C GLU A 81 -5.14 -5.16 -19.94
N ARG A 82 -4.65 -6.40 -20.11
CA ARG A 82 -5.25 -7.37 -21.05
C ARG A 82 -6.72 -7.64 -20.75
N LYS A 83 -7.07 -7.93 -19.49
CA LYS A 83 -8.46 -8.19 -19.07
C LYS A 83 -9.36 -6.97 -19.28
N LYS A 84 -8.88 -5.77 -18.94
CA LYS A 84 -9.57 -4.49 -19.12
C LYS A 84 -9.83 -4.20 -20.60
N HIS A 85 -8.85 -4.42 -21.47
CA HIS A 85 -9.03 -4.27 -22.92
C HIS A 85 -10.07 -5.23 -23.47
N LYS A 86 -10.00 -6.51 -23.11
CA LYS A 86 -10.96 -7.53 -23.52
C LYS A 86 -12.38 -7.17 -23.09
N LEU A 87 -12.57 -6.78 -21.83
CA LEU A 87 -13.87 -6.37 -21.30
C LEU A 87 -14.43 -5.15 -22.04
N LYS A 88 -13.58 -4.18 -22.38
CA LYS A 88 -13.98 -2.98 -23.13
C LYS A 88 -14.45 -3.33 -24.55
N GLU A 89 -13.85 -4.32 -25.20
CA GLU A 89 -14.30 -4.80 -26.51
C GLU A 89 -15.61 -5.58 -26.46
N GLU A 90 -15.78 -6.45 -25.46
CA GLU A 90 -17.04 -7.18 -25.24
C GLU A 90 -18.21 -6.21 -25.03
N LEU A 91 -18.04 -5.21 -24.15
CA LEU A 91 -19.07 -4.17 -23.93
C LEU A 91 -19.39 -3.37 -25.20
N ARG A 92 -18.38 -3.09 -26.04
CA ARG A 92 -18.63 -2.43 -27.33
C ARG A 92 -19.43 -3.30 -28.28
N GLN A 93 -19.18 -4.60 -28.29
CA GLN A 93 -19.94 -5.53 -29.14
C GLN A 93 -21.38 -5.65 -28.65
N ASP A 94 -21.59 -5.88 -27.37
CA ASP A 94 -22.92 -5.99 -26.78
C ASP A 94 -23.72 -4.72 -26.97
N TYR A 95 -23.10 -3.55 -26.77
CA TYR A 95 -23.75 -2.27 -27.02
C TYR A 95 -24.21 -2.11 -28.47
N ARG A 96 -23.37 -2.50 -29.45
CA ARG A 96 -23.77 -2.51 -30.86
C ARG A 96 -24.92 -3.47 -31.13
N ARG A 97 -24.91 -4.66 -30.52
CA ARG A 97 -25.99 -5.64 -30.66
C ARG A 97 -27.30 -5.12 -30.05
N TYR A 98 -27.24 -4.49 -28.90
CA TYR A 98 -28.38 -3.86 -28.24
C TYR A 98 -29.00 -2.74 -29.09
N LEU A 99 -28.19 -1.87 -29.69
CA LEU A 99 -28.67 -0.81 -30.57
C LEU A 99 -29.24 -1.29 -31.91
N THR A 100 -28.89 -2.51 -32.32
CA THR A 100 -29.39 -3.11 -33.58
C THR A 100 -30.58 -4.04 -33.35
N GLN A 101 -31.08 -4.15 -32.10
CA GLN A 101 -32.24 -4.94 -31.71
C GLN A 101 -33.55 -4.14 -31.82
#